data_AF-A0AAP0NF48-F1
#
_entry.id   AF-A0AAP0NF48-F1
#
_cell.length_a   1.000
_cell.length_b   1.000
_cell.length_c   1.000
_cell.angle_alpha   90.00
_cell.angle_beta   90.00
_cell.angle_gamma   90.00
#
_symmetry.space_group_name_H-M   'P 1'
#
loop_
_entity.id
_entity.type
_entity.pdbx_description
1 polymer ?
#
loop_
_entity_poly.entity_id
_entity_poly.type
_entity_poly.pdbx_seq_one_letter_code
_entity_poly.pdbx_strand_id
1 'polypeptide(L)'
;MIIQLFNKLGGLVWNLIIVVPIIKHIYDTKLEHLQALKLLRKILASLQKSDNSTLLEEVGASYAMSDAVKNGIVEFVCEIVKYLPANMWRTDEDDRDIFLNAIVHRQENIFSLLYGLGALKFRFVTSHDKFGNNMLHLAGMLAPPCRLDRVSGAALQLQRELQWFKGVEDMVPPVCRVEENEGGKKPRTLFTEQHVDLLKAGEKWMKSTARSCMLVATLIATVMFSAAFTTPGGTDQNTGIPLLLHHMSIRVFVISNAVSLYSSTTSVLMFLAILTSRYAEEDFLKSLPQKLIIGLSTLFLSMATMMTAYAAALAALYTQGLRWSTFSNIFDCLYSCFPFRFTTISSPS
;
A
#
# COMPACT_ATOMS: atom_id res chain seq x y z
N MET A 1 -8.58 -10.66 44.56
CA MET A 1 -7.26 -11.23 44.20
C MET A 1 -7.01 -11.26 42.68
N ILE A 2 -7.95 -11.73 41.85
CA ILE A 2 -7.79 -11.83 40.37
C ILE A 2 -7.64 -10.46 39.66
N ILE A 3 -8.36 -9.43 40.11
CA ILE A 3 -8.30 -8.07 39.53
C ILE A 3 -6.92 -7.39 39.78
N GLN A 4 -6.33 -7.61 40.95
CA GLN A 4 -4.98 -7.12 41.24
C GLN A 4 -3.92 -7.84 40.40
N LEU A 5 -4.12 -9.13 40.11
CA LEU A 5 -3.22 -9.90 39.24
C LEU A 5 -3.30 -9.41 37.79
N PHE A 6 -4.49 -9.10 37.28
CA PHE A 6 -4.67 -8.51 35.94
C PHE A 6 -4.05 -7.11 35.80
N ASN A 7 -4.21 -6.24 36.80
CA ASN A 7 -3.55 -4.93 36.78
C ASN A 7 -2.02 -5.02 36.88
N LYS A 8 -1.50 -6.00 37.64
CA LYS A 8 -0.06 -6.25 37.76
C LYS A 8 0.51 -6.87 36.48
N LEU A 9 -0.22 -7.76 35.82
CA LEU A 9 0.14 -8.34 34.52
C LEU A 9 0.11 -7.26 33.42
N GLY A 10 -0.93 -6.40 33.43
CA GLY A 10 -1.03 -5.26 32.51
C GLY A 10 0.12 -4.28 32.66
N GLY A 11 0.54 -3.98 33.89
CA GLY A 11 1.72 -3.15 34.16
C GLY A 11 3.05 -3.80 33.72
N LEU A 12 3.19 -5.12 33.86
CA LEU A 12 4.39 -5.87 33.45
C LEU A 12 4.51 -5.98 31.93
N VAL A 13 3.39 -6.26 31.26
CA VAL A 13 3.28 -6.24 29.79
C VAL A 13 3.54 -4.83 29.28
N TRP A 14 3.03 -3.80 29.94
CA TRP A 14 3.25 -2.41 29.53
C TRP A 14 4.70 -1.97 29.69
N ASN A 15 5.35 -2.37 30.79
CA ASN A 15 6.78 -2.14 31.00
C ASN A 15 7.64 -2.90 29.97
N LEU A 16 7.27 -4.12 29.57
CA LEU A 16 7.98 -4.89 28.54
C LEU A 16 7.82 -4.28 27.13
N ILE A 17 6.66 -3.70 26.83
CA ILE A 17 6.40 -3.04 25.55
C ILE A 17 7.24 -1.75 25.42
N ILE A 18 7.47 -1.00 26.50
CA ILE A 18 8.34 0.19 26.51
C ILE A 18 9.84 -0.16 26.40
N VAL A 19 10.24 -1.39 26.69
CA VAL A 19 11.63 -1.84 26.53
C VAL A 19 12.02 -1.99 25.05
N VAL A 20 11.05 -2.20 24.15
CA VAL A 20 11.31 -2.27 22.71
C VAL A 20 11.51 -0.84 22.17
N PRO A 21 12.71 -0.48 21.65
CA PRO A 21 13.02 0.91 21.27
C PRO A 21 12.05 1.51 20.26
N ILE A 22 11.57 0.68 19.32
CA ILE A 22 10.60 1.09 18.29
C ILE A 22 9.26 1.46 18.93
N ILE A 23 8.79 0.68 19.91
CA ILE A 23 7.48 0.91 20.51
C ILE A 23 7.54 2.09 21.49
N LYS A 24 8.65 2.24 22.21
CA LYS A 24 8.92 3.43 23.03
C LYS A 24 8.93 4.69 22.18
N HIS A 25 9.63 4.68 21.04
CA HIS A 25 9.65 5.81 20.13
C HIS A 25 8.26 6.19 19.63
N ILE A 26 7.45 5.20 19.20
CA ILE A 26 6.06 5.44 18.78
C ILE A 26 5.22 6.03 19.93
N TYR A 27 5.40 5.53 21.16
CA TYR A 27 4.70 6.04 22.33
C TYR A 27 5.07 7.49 22.62
N ASP A 28 6.36 7.81 22.66
CA ASP A 28 6.87 9.14 22.93
C ASP A 28 6.36 10.14 21.87
N THR A 29 6.44 9.78 20.57
CA THR A 29 5.89 10.61 19.49
C THR A 29 4.38 10.83 19.61
N LYS A 30 3.61 9.81 20.00
CA LYS A 30 2.17 9.97 20.25
C LYS A 30 1.88 10.87 21.44
N LEU A 31 2.69 10.77 22.50
CA LEU A 31 2.55 11.61 23.68
C LEU A 31 2.84 13.07 23.35
N GLU A 32 3.91 13.34 22.60
CA GLU A 32 4.25 14.68 22.08
C GLU A 32 3.11 15.25 21.24
N HIS A 33 2.55 14.46 20.31
CA HIS A 33 1.41 14.86 19.50
C HIS A 33 0.19 15.25 20.36
N LEU A 34 -0.13 14.46 21.39
CA LEU A 34 -1.23 14.78 22.32
C LEU A 34 -0.96 16.06 23.13
N GLN A 35 0.29 16.30 23.52
CA GLN A 35 0.67 17.54 24.21
C GLN A 35 0.55 18.76 23.27
N ALA A 36 0.98 18.62 22.02
CA ALA A 36 0.83 19.65 20.99
C ALA A 36 -0.64 20.01 20.75
N LEU A 37 -1.53 19.01 20.64
CA LEU A 37 -2.97 19.26 20.51
C LEU A 37 -3.59 19.95 21.74
N LYS A 38 -3.14 19.59 22.95
CA LYS A 38 -3.58 20.30 24.18
C LYS A 38 -3.13 21.75 24.18
N LEU A 39 -1.91 22.04 23.73
CA LEU A 39 -1.40 23.39 23.59
C LEU A 39 -2.21 24.18 22.56
N LEU A 40 -2.45 23.59 21.38
CA LEU A 40 -3.28 24.18 20.32
C LEU A 40 -4.67 24.58 20.85
N ARG A 41 -5.36 23.68 21.57
CA ARG A 41 -6.66 23.98 22.17
C ARG A 41 -6.63 25.17 23.12
N LYS A 42 -5.57 25.30 23.92
CA LYS A 42 -5.42 26.45 24.83
C LYS A 42 -5.23 27.75 24.05
N ILE A 43 -4.41 27.73 23.00
CA ILE A 43 -4.18 28.89 22.13
C ILE A 43 -5.48 29.29 21.41
N LEU A 44 -6.19 28.34 20.81
CA LEU A 44 -7.47 28.60 20.14
C LEU A 44 -8.54 29.12 21.12
N ALA A 45 -8.62 28.56 22.33
CA ALA A 45 -9.54 29.03 23.35
C ALA A 45 -9.19 30.45 23.87
N SER A 46 -7.92 30.85 23.87
CA SER A 46 -7.55 32.24 24.17
C SER A 46 -7.93 33.18 23.03
N LEU A 47 -7.73 32.78 21.77
CA LEU A 47 -8.09 33.58 20.60
C LEU A 47 -9.60 33.84 20.50
N GLN A 48 -10.43 32.87 20.92
CA GLN A 48 -11.88 33.03 20.95
C GLN A 48 -12.37 33.98 22.07
N LYS A 49 -11.57 34.14 23.14
CA LYS A 49 -11.94 35.00 24.29
C LYS A 49 -11.52 36.45 24.11
N SER A 50 -10.50 36.71 23.28
CA SER A 50 -10.19 38.07 22.86
C SER A 50 -11.17 38.45 21.76
N ASP A 51 -12.17 39.28 22.06
CA ASP A 51 -13.08 39.88 21.06
C ASP A 51 -12.34 40.69 19.97
N ASN A 52 -11.04 40.92 20.14
CA ASN A 52 -10.12 41.50 19.17
C ASN A 52 -9.17 40.42 18.59
N SER A 53 -9.68 39.39 17.90
CA SER A 53 -8.80 38.59 17.05
C SER A 53 -8.18 39.54 16.03
N THR A 54 -6.88 39.77 16.13
CA THR A 54 -6.21 40.63 15.15
C THR A 54 -6.25 39.91 13.81
N LEU A 55 -6.44 40.64 12.70
CA LEU A 55 -6.36 40.09 11.34
C LEU A 55 -5.11 39.21 11.16
N LEU A 56 -4.00 39.59 11.81
CA LEU A 56 -2.73 38.86 11.79
C LEU A 56 -2.84 37.46 12.42
N GLU A 57 -3.55 37.31 13.54
CA GLU A 57 -3.77 36.02 14.21
C GLU A 57 -4.67 35.11 13.40
N GLU A 58 -5.70 35.67 12.76
CA GLU A 58 -6.57 34.90 11.87
C GLU A 58 -5.83 34.48 10.59
N VAL A 59 -4.98 35.36 10.03
CA VAL A 59 -4.09 35.03 8.90
C VAL A 59 -3.09 33.95 9.31
N GLY A 60 -2.51 34.03 10.50
CA GLY A 60 -1.63 32.99 11.05
C GLY A 60 -2.34 31.64 11.20
N ALA A 61 -3.57 31.63 11.73
CA ALA A 61 -4.37 30.41 11.87
C ALA A 61 -4.75 29.81 10.51
N SER A 62 -5.04 30.65 9.50
CA SER A 62 -5.30 30.22 8.13
C SER A 62 -4.08 29.56 7.49
N TYR A 63 -2.89 30.14 7.66
CA TYR A 63 -1.66 29.58 7.14
C TYR A 63 -1.33 28.23 7.82
N ALA A 64 -1.44 28.17 9.15
CA ALA A 64 -1.25 26.94 9.91
C ALA A 64 -2.24 25.85 9.50
N MET A 65 -3.50 26.21 9.22
CA MET A 65 -4.51 25.28 8.71
C MET A 65 -4.15 24.76 7.32
N SER A 66 -3.73 25.64 6.40
CA SER A 66 -3.28 25.23 5.07
C SER A 66 -2.11 24.25 5.15
N ASP A 67 -1.09 24.55 5.97
CA ASP A 67 0.05 23.66 6.14
C ASP A 67 -0.35 22.31 6.75
N ALA A 68 -1.25 22.31 7.74
CA ALA A 68 -1.81 21.08 8.29
C ALA A 68 -2.57 20.26 7.22
N VAL A 69 -3.31 20.92 6.33
CA VAL A 69 -3.95 20.25 5.19
C VAL A 69 -2.90 19.66 4.26
N LYS A 70 -1.90 20.43 3.83
CA LYS A 70 -0.83 19.95 2.93
C LYS A 70 -0.11 18.72 3.49
N ASN A 71 0.05 18.65 4.81
CA ASN A 71 0.70 17.55 5.51
C ASN A 71 -0.24 16.40 5.90
N GLY A 72 -1.56 16.60 5.89
CA GLY A 72 -2.53 15.54 6.21
C GLY A 72 -2.89 15.42 7.69
N ILE A 73 -2.62 16.46 8.50
CA ILE A 73 -2.79 16.42 9.96
C ILE A 73 -4.27 16.66 10.32
N VAL A 74 -5.06 15.57 10.30
CA VAL A 74 -6.53 15.60 10.45
C VAL A 74 -6.97 16.22 11.77
N GLU A 75 -6.32 15.86 12.88
CA GLU A 75 -6.66 16.32 14.22
C GLU A 75 -6.50 17.84 14.36
N PHE A 76 -5.43 18.37 13.77
CA PHE A 76 -5.15 19.80 13.79
C PHE A 76 -6.20 20.58 12.99
N VAL A 77 -6.53 20.10 11.80
CA VAL A 77 -7.61 20.68 10.96
C VAL A 77 -8.95 20.64 11.69
N CYS A 78 -9.30 19.51 12.31
CA CYS A 78 -10.52 19.37 13.09
C CYS A 78 -10.61 20.39 14.23
N GLU A 79 -9.53 20.60 14.97
CA GLU A 79 -9.52 21.56 16.07
C GLU A 79 -9.65 23.00 15.54
N ILE A 80 -8.92 23.40 14.49
CA ILE A 80 -9.09 24.74 13.92
C ILE A 80 -10.51 24.98 13.43
N VAL A 81 -11.12 24.03 12.72
CA VAL A 81 -12.49 24.18 12.21
C VAL A 81 -13.51 24.36 13.33
N LYS A 82 -13.34 23.67 14.47
CA LYS A 82 -14.25 23.79 15.63
C LYS A 82 -14.24 25.18 16.25
N TYR A 83 -13.06 25.79 16.38
CA TYR A 83 -12.90 27.09 17.04
C TYR A 83 -12.98 28.28 16.07
N LEU A 84 -12.52 28.10 14.83
CA LEU A 84 -12.43 29.13 13.79
C LEU A 84 -13.03 28.61 12.47
N PRO A 85 -14.35 28.40 12.39
CA PRO A 85 -15.00 27.83 11.20
C PRO A 85 -14.85 28.73 9.95
N ALA A 86 -14.63 30.04 10.14
CA ALA A 86 -14.43 30.97 9.03
C ALA A 86 -13.16 30.66 8.20
N ASN A 87 -12.15 30.03 8.79
CA ASN A 87 -10.90 29.67 8.09
C ASN A 87 -11.11 28.60 7.01
N MET A 88 -12.22 27.85 7.05
CA MET A 88 -12.55 26.89 5.99
C MET A 88 -12.74 27.54 4.62
N TRP A 89 -13.13 28.81 4.59
CA TRP A 89 -13.45 29.55 3.36
C TRP A 89 -12.27 30.36 2.83
N ARG A 90 -11.16 30.39 3.56
CA ARG A 90 -9.97 31.11 3.12
C ARG A 90 -9.28 30.31 2.03
N THR A 91 -8.92 31.02 0.97
CA THR A 91 -8.21 30.46 -0.15
C THR A 91 -6.71 30.73 -0.01
N ASP A 92 -5.91 29.92 -0.69
CA ASP A 92 -4.50 30.19 -0.89
C ASP A 92 -4.27 31.16 -2.07
N GLU A 93 -3.01 31.34 -2.46
CA GLU A 93 -2.60 32.23 -3.55
C GLU A 93 -3.15 31.83 -4.93
N ASP A 94 -3.58 30.58 -5.08
CA ASP A 94 -4.16 30.02 -6.31
C ASP A 94 -5.71 29.97 -6.24
N ASP A 95 -6.32 30.69 -5.31
CA ASP A 95 -7.76 30.67 -5.01
C ASP A 95 -8.30 29.28 -4.62
N ARG A 96 -7.45 28.41 -4.05
CA ARG A 96 -7.87 27.08 -3.57
C ARG A 96 -8.24 27.11 -2.10
N ASP A 97 -9.46 26.70 -1.80
CA ASP A 97 -9.88 26.43 -0.43
C ASP A 97 -9.19 25.17 0.15
N ILE A 98 -9.52 24.86 1.41
CA ILE A 98 -8.98 23.70 2.12
C ILE A 98 -9.34 22.36 1.45
N PHE A 99 -10.44 22.31 0.71
CA PHE A 99 -10.93 21.10 0.06
C PHE A 99 -10.14 20.83 -1.21
N LEU A 100 -9.96 21.86 -2.05
CA LEU A 100 -9.12 21.80 -3.24
C LEU A 100 -7.65 21.51 -2.87
N ASN A 101 -7.14 22.12 -1.79
CA ASN A 101 -5.81 21.83 -1.27
C ASN A 101 -5.65 20.36 -0.81
N ALA A 102 -6.66 19.78 -0.16
CA ALA A 102 -6.64 18.37 0.20
C ALA A 102 -6.53 17.46 -1.03
N ILE A 103 -7.13 17.86 -2.16
CA ILE A 103 -7.07 17.09 -3.41
C ILE A 103 -5.68 17.16 -4.07
N VAL A 104 -5.14 18.38 -4.20
CA VAL A 104 -3.80 18.60 -4.76
C VAL A 104 -2.74 17.81 -3.99
N HIS A 105 -2.86 17.77 -2.66
CA HIS A 105 -1.89 17.11 -1.79
C HIS A 105 -2.20 15.64 -1.47
N ARG A 106 -3.17 15.01 -2.15
CA ARG A 106 -3.54 13.58 -1.97
C ARG A 106 -3.88 13.20 -0.52
N GLN A 107 -4.69 14.03 0.14
CA GLN A 107 -5.05 13.84 1.55
C GLN A 107 -6.41 13.16 1.70
N GLU A 108 -6.43 11.83 1.53
CA GLU A 108 -7.65 11.01 1.61
C GLU A 108 -8.46 11.22 2.89
N ASN A 109 -7.78 11.28 4.04
CA ASN A 109 -8.46 11.40 5.34
C ASN A 109 -9.09 12.79 5.52
N ILE A 110 -8.42 13.85 5.06
CA ILE A 110 -8.96 15.21 5.12
C ILE A 110 -10.10 15.37 4.11
N PHE A 111 -9.91 14.87 2.89
CA PHE A 111 -10.92 14.88 1.85
C PHE A 111 -12.20 14.16 2.30
N SER A 112 -12.07 12.94 2.85
CA SER A 112 -13.22 12.19 3.38
C SER A 112 -13.90 12.87 4.57
N LEU A 113 -13.13 13.47 5.48
CA LEU A 113 -13.65 14.27 6.60
C LEU A 113 -14.50 15.44 6.07
N LEU A 114 -13.96 16.22 5.14
CA LEU A 114 -14.64 17.40 4.61
C LEU A 114 -15.86 17.02 3.77
N TYR A 115 -15.79 15.92 3.01
CA TYR A 115 -16.93 15.39 2.28
C TYR A 115 -18.06 14.92 3.21
N GLY A 116 -17.71 14.48 4.42
CA GLY A 116 -18.64 14.08 5.48
C GLY A 116 -19.43 15.24 6.13
N LEU A 117 -19.08 16.51 5.87
CA LEU A 117 -19.72 17.69 6.48
C LEU A 117 -21.12 18.03 5.92
N GLY A 118 -21.78 17.09 5.24
CA GLY A 118 -23.17 17.23 4.81
C GLY A 118 -23.37 18.32 3.75
N ALA A 119 -24.33 19.23 3.98
CA ALA A 119 -24.73 20.25 3.00
C ALA A 119 -23.62 21.25 2.64
N LEU A 120 -22.61 21.43 3.50
CA LEU A 120 -21.47 22.31 3.22
C LEU A 120 -20.64 21.83 2.02
N LYS A 121 -20.68 20.54 1.69
CA LYS A 121 -19.97 19.96 0.54
C LYS A 121 -20.35 20.61 -0.79
N PHE A 122 -21.60 21.04 -0.94
CA PHE A 122 -22.10 21.59 -2.21
C PHE A 122 -21.44 22.91 -2.57
N ARG A 123 -21.02 23.70 -1.57
CA ARG A 123 -20.30 24.95 -1.80
C ARG A 123 -18.86 24.72 -2.27
N PHE A 124 -18.23 23.64 -1.78
CA PHE A 124 -16.92 23.21 -2.26
C PHE A 124 -17.02 22.65 -3.68
N VAL A 125 -17.99 21.78 -3.96
CA VAL A 125 -18.12 21.08 -5.26
C VAL A 125 -18.16 22.02 -6.48
N THR A 126 -18.64 23.25 -6.33
CA THR A 126 -18.72 24.25 -7.39
C THR A 126 -17.52 25.21 -7.43
N SER A 127 -16.49 25.02 -6.59
CA SER A 127 -15.32 25.88 -6.54
C SER A 127 -14.36 25.58 -7.69
N HIS A 128 -13.77 26.63 -8.23
CA HIS A 128 -12.67 26.56 -9.20
C HIS A 128 -11.47 27.29 -8.63
N ASP A 129 -10.27 26.82 -8.95
CA ASP A 129 -9.05 27.58 -8.68
C ASP A 129 -8.92 28.77 -9.65
N LYS A 130 -7.87 29.58 -9.46
CA LYS A 130 -7.55 30.75 -10.29
C LYS A 130 -7.38 30.44 -11.78
N PHE A 131 -7.16 29.18 -12.15
CA PHE A 131 -6.96 28.72 -13.53
C PHE A 131 -8.21 28.04 -14.10
N GLY A 132 -9.35 28.14 -13.41
CA GLY A 132 -10.59 27.48 -13.80
C GLY A 132 -10.56 25.96 -13.61
N ASN A 133 -9.62 25.41 -12.84
CA ASN A 133 -9.59 23.99 -12.53
C ASN A 133 -10.64 23.66 -11.48
N ASN A 134 -11.59 22.80 -11.84
CA ASN A 134 -12.44 22.14 -10.85
C ASN A 134 -11.67 21.04 -10.09
N MET A 135 -12.33 20.41 -9.12
CA MET A 135 -11.77 19.31 -8.32
C MET A 135 -11.12 18.19 -9.13
N LEU A 136 -11.74 17.82 -10.25
CA LEU A 136 -11.27 16.69 -11.05
C LEU A 136 -10.03 17.06 -11.86
N HIS A 137 -9.91 18.33 -12.29
CA HIS A 137 -8.67 18.84 -12.87
C HIS A 137 -7.53 18.78 -11.85
N LEU A 138 -7.76 19.19 -10.60
CA LEU A 138 -6.74 19.14 -9.54
C LEU A 138 -6.35 17.70 -9.17
N ALA A 139 -7.31 16.77 -9.18
CA ALA A 139 -7.01 15.34 -9.08
C ALA A 139 -6.24 14.81 -10.31
N GLY A 140 -6.40 15.48 -11.45
CA GLY A 140 -5.71 15.25 -12.72
C GLY A 140 -4.24 15.68 -12.75
N MET A 141 -3.85 16.64 -11.92
CA MET A 141 -2.46 17.13 -11.84
C MET A 141 -1.56 16.09 -11.18
N LEU A 142 -0.27 16.04 -11.54
CA LEU A 142 0.68 15.12 -10.89
C LEU A 142 0.84 15.45 -9.40
N ALA A 143 0.79 14.42 -8.54
CA ALA A 143 0.99 14.60 -7.11
C ALA A 143 2.36 15.24 -6.76
N PRO A 144 2.45 16.01 -5.66
CA PRO A 144 3.72 16.51 -5.16
C PRO A 144 4.75 15.37 -4.93
N PRO A 145 6.05 15.60 -5.16
CA PRO A 145 7.07 14.55 -5.04
C PRO A 145 7.04 13.81 -3.70
N CYS A 146 6.83 14.53 -2.59
CA CYS A 146 6.74 13.95 -1.24
C CYS A 146 5.58 12.96 -1.04
N ARG A 147 4.57 12.99 -1.92
CA ARG A 147 3.45 12.04 -1.95
C ARG A 147 3.69 10.94 -2.96
N LEU A 148 4.18 11.28 -4.16
CA LEU A 148 4.48 10.33 -5.22
C LEU A 148 5.55 9.31 -4.78
N ASP A 149 6.60 9.77 -4.11
CA ASP A 149 7.74 8.95 -3.68
C ASP A 149 7.42 7.99 -2.52
N ARG A 150 6.25 8.11 -1.86
CA ARG A 150 5.82 7.18 -0.82
C ARG A 150 5.50 5.79 -1.36
N VAL A 151 5.16 5.69 -2.65
CA VAL A 151 4.83 4.42 -3.30
C VAL A 151 6.04 3.94 -4.08
N SER A 152 6.48 2.71 -3.81
CA SER A 152 7.63 2.13 -4.52
C SER A 152 7.22 1.62 -5.91
N GLY A 153 7.96 2.05 -6.94
CA GLY A 153 7.78 1.58 -8.32
C GLY A 153 6.77 2.42 -9.10
N ALA A 154 7.20 2.90 -10.27
CA ALA A 154 6.42 3.83 -11.10
C ALA A 154 5.04 3.29 -11.50
N ALA A 155 4.89 1.97 -11.70
CA ALA A 155 3.60 1.39 -12.03
C ALA A 155 2.59 1.46 -10.85
N LEU A 156 3.07 1.29 -9.62
CA LEU A 156 2.24 1.37 -8.41
C LEU A 156 1.93 2.84 -8.07
N GLN A 157 2.87 3.76 -8.33
CA GLN A 157 2.63 5.20 -8.27
C GLN A 157 1.49 5.59 -9.23
N LEU A 158 1.57 5.18 -10.51
CA LEU A 158 0.53 5.46 -11.49
C LEU A 158 -0.82 4.82 -11.09
N GLN A 159 -0.81 3.58 -10.59
CA GLN A 159 -2.03 2.94 -10.10
C GLN A 159 -2.68 3.77 -8.98
N ARG A 160 -1.89 4.31 -8.06
CA ARG A 160 -2.41 5.12 -6.95
C ARG A 160 -3.02 6.44 -7.45
N GLU A 161 -2.35 7.11 -8.38
CA GLU A 161 -2.88 8.34 -9.00
C GLU A 161 -4.19 8.07 -9.76
N LEU A 162 -4.30 6.94 -10.46
CA LEU A 162 -5.55 6.52 -11.11
C LEU A 162 -6.67 6.21 -10.11
N GLN A 163 -6.35 5.54 -9.00
CA GLN A 163 -7.31 5.28 -7.93
C GLN A 163 -7.80 6.58 -7.29
N TRP A 164 -6.90 7.53 -7.06
CA TRP A 164 -7.24 8.85 -6.54
C TRP A 164 -8.14 9.61 -7.51
N PHE A 165 -7.77 9.68 -8.79
CA PHE A 165 -8.56 10.34 -9.83
C PHE A 165 -9.97 9.76 -9.92
N LYS A 166 -10.10 8.42 -9.97
CA LYS A 166 -11.41 7.77 -10.00
C LYS A 166 -12.22 7.98 -8.72
N GLY A 167 -11.55 7.96 -7.56
CA GLY A 167 -12.20 8.22 -6.28
C GLY A 167 -12.82 9.62 -6.22
N VAL A 168 -12.13 10.63 -6.75
CA VAL A 168 -12.68 11.99 -6.88
C VAL A 168 -13.76 12.05 -7.96
N GLU A 169 -13.54 11.40 -9.12
CA GLU A 169 -14.50 11.34 -10.23
C GLU A 169 -15.87 10.78 -9.83
N ASP A 170 -15.89 9.78 -8.96
CA ASP A 170 -17.11 9.15 -8.45
C ASP A 170 -17.88 10.04 -7.45
N MET A 171 -17.21 11.03 -6.85
CA MET A 171 -17.80 11.91 -5.84
C MET A 171 -18.28 13.26 -6.37
N VAL A 172 -17.76 13.70 -7.52
CA VAL A 172 -18.11 14.98 -8.16
C VAL A 172 -19.29 14.84 -9.12
N PRO A 173 -20.07 15.92 -9.34
CA PRO A 173 -21.13 15.93 -10.35
C PRO A 173 -20.61 15.62 -11.76
N PRO A 174 -21.44 15.04 -12.65
CA PRO A 174 -21.04 14.73 -14.02
C PRO A 174 -20.55 15.93 -14.83
N VAL A 175 -21.04 17.13 -14.51
CA VAL A 175 -20.64 18.38 -15.17
C VAL A 175 -19.13 18.61 -15.05
N CYS A 176 -18.54 18.33 -13.89
CA CYS A 176 -17.11 18.51 -13.66
C CYS A 176 -16.23 17.63 -14.56
N ARG A 177 -16.76 16.54 -15.14
CA ARG A 177 -16.02 15.62 -16.02
C ARG A 177 -15.82 16.17 -17.42
N VAL A 178 -16.68 17.09 -17.84
CA VAL A 178 -16.68 17.64 -19.21
C VAL A 178 -16.33 19.12 -19.26
N GLU A 179 -16.37 19.81 -18.11
CA GLU A 179 -15.88 21.18 -17.97
C GLU A 179 -14.43 21.31 -18.45
N GLU A 180 -14.15 22.41 -19.13
CA GLU A 180 -12.81 22.78 -19.56
C GLU A 180 -12.28 23.87 -18.64
N ASN A 181 -11.02 23.76 -18.23
CA ASN A 181 -10.34 24.82 -17.51
C ASN A 181 -10.00 26.01 -18.43
N GLU A 182 -9.37 27.07 -17.91
CA GLU A 182 -8.98 28.23 -18.73
C GLU A 182 -8.02 27.87 -19.88
N GLY A 183 -7.29 26.75 -19.74
CA GLY A 183 -6.45 26.18 -20.78
C GLY A 183 -7.19 25.35 -21.84
N GLY A 184 -8.53 25.27 -21.80
CA GLY A 184 -9.35 24.49 -22.73
C GLY A 184 -9.21 22.98 -22.58
N LYS A 185 -8.72 22.49 -21.43
CA LYS A 185 -8.49 21.06 -21.19
C LYS A 185 -9.58 20.51 -20.30
N LYS A 186 -10.04 19.30 -20.62
CA LYS A 186 -10.88 18.48 -19.73
C LYS A 186 -10.03 17.75 -18.69
N PRO A 187 -10.61 17.33 -17.55
CA PRO A 187 -9.84 16.69 -16.48
C PRO A 187 -9.12 15.42 -16.92
N ARG A 188 -9.79 14.56 -17.71
CA ARG A 188 -9.22 13.30 -18.19
C ARG A 188 -8.04 13.54 -19.13
N THR A 189 -8.15 14.51 -20.03
CA THR A 189 -7.07 14.91 -20.94
C THR A 189 -5.89 15.47 -20.16
N LEU A 190 -6.15 16.32 -19.16
CA LEU A 190 -5.11 16.87 -18.29
C LEU A 190 -4.37 15.75 -17.54
N PHE A 191 -5.09 14.75 -16.99
CA PHE A 191 -4.48 13.60 -16.32
C PHE A 191 -3.51 12.86 -17.23
N THR A 192 -3.95 12.51 -18.45
CA THR A 192 -3.13 11.77 -19.42
C THR A 192 -1.85 12.53 -19.77
N GLU A 193 -1.95 13.85 -19.97
CA GLU A 193 -0.79 14.69 -20.30
C GLU A 193 0.20 14.79 -19.13
N GLN A 194 -0.29 15.01 -17.91
CA GLN A 194 0.54 15.17 -16.71
C GLN A 194 1.21 13.87 -16.28
N HIS A 195 0.64 12.71 -16.64
CA HIS A 195 1.13 11.39 -16.22
C HIS A 195 1.82 10.60 -17.34
N VAL A 196 2.08 11.21 -18.51
CA VAL A 196 2.67 10.51 -19.67
C VAL A 196 4.04 9.89 -19.36
N ASP A 197 4.89 10.59 -18.62
CA ASP A 197 6.23 10.09 -18.27
C ASP A 197 6.15 9.03 -17.18
N LEU A 198 5.22 9.18 -16.22
CA LEU A 198 4.96 8.18 -15.21
C LEU A 198 4.38 6.88 -15.82
N LEU A 199 3.54 6.99 -16.84
CA LEU A 199 3.01 5.85 -17.60
C LEU A 199 4.14 5.10 -18.32
N LYS A 200 5.03 5.80 -19.03
CA LYS A 200 6.20 5.19 -19.68
C LYS A 200 7.13 4.53 -18.67
N ALA A 201 7.39 5.19 -17.54
CA ALA A 201 8.20 4.64 -16.47
C ALA A 201 7.55 3.41 -15.82
N GLY A 202 6.24 3.44 -15.62
CA GLY A 202 5.44 2.34 -15.10
C GLY A 202 5.42 1.13 -16.03
N GLU A 203 5.26 1.34 -17.33
CA GLU A 203 5.37 0.29 -18.35
C GLU A 203 6.76 -0.36 -18.31
N LYS A 204 7.82 0.44 -18.34
CA LYS A 204 9.20 -0.05 -18.28
C LYS A 204 9.46 -0.85 -17.00
N TRP A 205 9.03 -0.33 -15.85
CA TRP A 205 9.17 -0.99 -14.55
C TRP A 205 8.45 -2.35 -14.57
N MET A 206 7.20 -2.38 -15.02
CA MET A 206 6.40 -3.60 -15.06
C MET A 206 6.99 -4.65 -16.01
N LYS A 207 7.44 -4.26 -17.21
CA LYS A 207 8.12 -5.16 -18.16
C LYS A 207 9.42 -5.72 -17.60
N SER A 208 10.22 -4.88 -16.94
CA SER A 208 11.48 -5.31 -16.33
C SER A 208 11.24 -6.32 -15.21
N THR A 209 10.33 -6.01 -14.29
CA THR A 209 9.97 -6.90 -13.18
C THR A 209 9.40 -8.23 -13.69
N ALA A 210 8.47 -8.18 -14.65
CA ALA A 210 7.88 -9.39 -15.22
C ALA A 210 8.92 -10.29 -15.91
N ARG A 211 9.89 -9.73 -16.65
CA ARG A 211 10.99 -10.51 -17.24
C ARG A 211 11.84 -11.20 -16.19
N SER A 212 12.30 -10.45 -15.18
CA SER A 212 13.16 -11.01 -14.12
C SER A 212 12.44 -12.13 -13.35
N CYS A 213 11.19 -11.89 -12.94
CA CYS A 213 10.42 -12.90 -12.19
C CYS A 213 10.04 -14.11 -13.06
N MET A 214 9.73 -13.91 -14.34
CA MET A 214 9.50 -14.99 -15.30
C MET A 214 10.73 -15.89 -15.44
N LEU A 215 11.94 -15.32 -15.54
CA LEU A 215 13.17 -16.11 -15.60
C LEU A 215 13.34 -16.99 -14.36
N VAL A 216 13.13 -16.43 -13.16
CA VAL A 216 13.17 -17.19 -11.90
C VAL A 216 12.11 -18.30 -11.88
N ALA A 217 10.87 -17.98 -12.28
CA ALA A 217 9.78 -18.96 -12.34
C ALA A 217 10.07 -20.11 -13.33
N THR A 218 10.63 -19.79 -14.50
CA THR A 218 11.01 -20.80 -15.51
C THR A 218 12.13 -21.69 -15.00
N LEU A 219 13.12 -21.13 -14.29
CA LEU A 219 14.20 -21.91 -13.66
C LEU A 219 13.65 -22.87 -12.61
N ILE A 220 12.77 -22.41 -11.71
CA ILE A 220 12.14 -23.28 -10.70
C ILE A 220 11.33 -24.39 -11.38
N ALA A 221 10.53 -24.06 -12.39
CA ALA A 221 9.75 -25.04 -13.14
C ALA A 221 10.64 -26.12 -13.77
N THR A 222 11.78 -25.72 -14.35
CA THR A 222 12.75 -26.64 -14.97
C THR A 222 13.38 -27.57 -13.93
N VAL A 223 13.84 -27.02 -12.80
CA VAL A 223 14.44 -27.80 -11.72
C VAL A 223 13.46 -28.79 -11.14
N MET A 224 12.21 -28.36 -10.93
CA MET A 224 11.16 -29.21 -10.37
C MET A 224 10.68 -30.29 -11.33
N PHE A 225 10.57 -29.96 -12.62
CA PHE A 225 10.31 -30.94 -13.68
C PHE A 225 11.40 -32.01 -13.73
N SER A 226 12.68 -31.63 -13.67
CA SER A 226 13.79 -32.60 -13.60
C SER A 226 13.72 -33.46 -12.34
N ALA A 227 13.48 -32.83 -11.18
CA ALA A 227 13.34 -33.51 -9.89
C ALA A 227 12.18 -34.51 -9.83
N ALA A 228 11.14 -34.33 -10.66
CA ALA A 228 10.01 -35.26 -10.73
C ALA A 228 10.42 -36.63 -11.28
N PHE A 229 11.43 -36.67 -12.17
CA PHE A 229 11.95 -37.91 -12.74
C PHE A 229 13.16 -38.47 -11.98
N THR A 230 13.78 -37.69 -11.09
CA THR A 230 14.95 -38.10 -10.28
C THR A 230 14.58 -38.29 -8.80
N THR A 231 13.52 -39.08 -8.54
CA THR A 231 13.04 -39.32 -7.17
C THR A 231 14.13 -39.93 -6.27
N PRO A 232 14.35 -39.39 -5.06
CA PRO A 232 15.30 -39.96 -4.10
C PRO A 232 14.88 -41.38 -3.72
N GLY A 233 15.80 -42.34 -3.87
CA GLY A 233 15.56 -43.77 -3.58
C GLY A 233 15.40 -44.67 -4.81
N GLY A 234 15.35 -44.10 -6.01
CA GLY A 234 15.24 -44.85 -7.27
C GLY A 234 13.86 -45.47 -7.50
N THR A 235 13.66 -46.02 -8.69
CA THR A 235 12.45 -46.76 -9.09
C THR A 235 12.70 -48.26 -9.07
N ASP A 236 11.70 -49.02 -8.64
CA ASP A 236 11.70 -50.47 -8.76
C ASP A 236 11.73 -50.86 -10.24
N GLN A 237 12.70 -51.70 -10.62
CA GLN A 237 12.96 -52.08 -12.01
C GLN A 237 11.82 -52.92 -12.61
N ASN A 238 11.00 -53.56 -11.77
CA ASN A 238 9.90 -54.42 -12.23
C ASN A 238 8.54 -53.71 -12.29
N THR A 239 8.32 -52.69 -11.44
CA THR A 239 7.01 -52.01 -11.33
C THR A 239 7.04 -50.53 -11.76
N GLY A 240 8.23 -49.92 -11.86
CA GLY A 240 8.39 -48.50 -12.15
C GLY A 240 7.97 -47.58 -11.00
N ILE A 241 7.60 -48.13 -9.84
CA ILE A 241 7.18 -47.37 -8.65
C ILE A 241 8.42 -46.96 -7.86
N PRO A 242 8.51 -45.71 -7.34
CA PRO A 242 9.62 -45.30 -6.49
C PRO A 242 9.79 -46.24 -5.28
N LEU A 243 11.00 -46.78 -5.10
CA LEU A 243 11.32 -47.90 -4.20
C LEU A 243 11.00 -47.60 -2.71
N LEU A 244 10.99 -46.31 -2.33
CA LEU A 244 10.73 -45.84 -0.96
C LEU A 244 9.40 -45.05 -0.81
N LEU A 245 8.40 -45.28 -1.67
CA LEU A 245 7.12 -44.54 -1.63
C LEU A 245 6.40 -44.60 -0.27
N HIS A 246 6.67 -45.61 0.55
CA HIS A 246 6.08 -45.80 1.88
C HIS A 246 6.60 -44.83 2.96
N HIS A 247 7.72 -44.15 2.73
CA HIS A 247 8.24 -43.17 3.69
C HIS A 247 7.56 -41.81 3.52
N MET A 248 7.07 -41.26 4.63
CA MET A 248 6.37 -39.96 4.65
C MET A 248 7.16 -38.84 3.96
N SER A 249 8.49 -38.84 4.06
CA SER A 249 9.37 -37.85 3.41
C SER A 249 9.27 -37.87 1.88
N ILE A 250 9.18 -39.04 1.25
CA ILE A 250 9.09 -39.13 -0.23
C ILE A 250 7.71 -38.73 -0.72
N ARG A 251 6.66 -39.04 0.04
CA ARG A 251 5.30 -38.58 -0.27
C ARG A 251 5.21 -37.05 -0.24
N VAL A 252 5.81 -36.43 0.78
CA VAL A 252 5.92 -34.96 0.89
C VAL A 252 6.74 -34.40 -0.27
N PHE A 253 7.86 -35.02 -0.63
CA PHE A 253 8.66 -34.62 -1.79
C PHE A 253 7.84 -34.56 -3.09
N VAL A 254 7.10 -35.63 -3.42
CA VAL A 254 6.32 -35.71 -4.67
C VAL A 254 5.22 -34.65 -4.70
N ILE A 255 4.47 -34.50 -3.60
CA ILE A 255 3.37 -33.50 -3.52
C ILE A 255 3.94 -32.09 -3.63
N SER A 256 4.97 -31.75 -2.85
CA SER A 256 5.59 -30.43 -2.88
C SER A 256 6.20 -30.10 -4.24
N ASN A 257 6.82 -31.08 -4.89
CA ASN A 257 7.37 -30.91 -6.24
C ASN A 257 6.25 -30.59 -7.26
N ALA A 258 5.15 -31.34 -7.24
CA ALA A 258 4.01 -31.08 -8.13
C ALA A 258 3.41 -29.67 -7.91
N VAL A 259 3.18 -29.28 -6.65
CA VAL A 259 2.67 -27.94 -6.32
C VAL A 259 3.63 -26.85 -6.77
N SER A 260 4.93 -27.04 -6.57
CA SER A 260 5.97 -26.10 -7.02
C SER A 260 5.92 -25.93 -8.53
N LEU A 261 5.87 -27.03 -9.28
CA LEU A 261 5.82 -27.01 -10.74
C LEU A 261 4.57 -26.28 -11.27
N TYR A 262 3.38 -26.65 -10.83
CA TYR A 262 2.13 -26.02 -11.29
C TYR A 262 2.06 -24.53 -10.94
N SER A 263 2.48 -24.17 -9.72
CA SER A 263 2.50 -22.76 -9.29
C SER A 263 3.55 -21.95 -10.07
N SER A 264 4.72 -22.52 -10.37
CA SER A 264 5.75 -21.88 -11.19
C SER A 264 5.29 -21.67 -12.64
N THR A 265 4.67 -22.66 -13.26
CA THR A 265 4.11 -22.52 -14.61
C THR A 265 3.00 -21.46 -14.65
N THR A 266 2.14 -21.42 -13.63
CA THR A 266 1.11 -20.37 -13.50
C THR A 266 1.76 -18.99 -13.42
N SER A 267 2.82 -18.85 -12.63
CA SER A 267 3.59 -17.61 -12.51
C SER A 267 4.19 -17.16 -13.85
N VAL A 268 4.79 -18.08 -14.62
CA VAL A 268 5.29 -17.82 -15.98
C VAL A 268 4.19 -17.29 -16.89
N LEU A 269 3.02 -17.93 -16.91
CA LEU A 269 1.89 -17.51 -17.73
C LEU A 269 1.38 -16.11 -17.34
N MET A 270 1.34 -15.80 -16.05
CA MET A 270 0.92 -14.47 -15.57
C MET A 270 1.92 -13.39 -15.95
N PHE A 271 3.23 -13.61 -15.79
CA PHE A 271 4.24 -12.66 -16.24
C PHE A 271 4.26 -12.51 -17.75
N LEU A 272 3.96 -13.58 -18.50
CA LEU A 272 3.83 -13.51 -19.95
C LEU A 272 2.62 -12.66 -20.34
N ALA A 273 1.48 -12.85 -19.67
CA ALA A 273 0.27 -12.04 -19.85
C ALA A 273 0.45 -10.56 -19.48
N ILE A 274 1.46 -10.21 -18.67
CA ILE A 274 1.89 -8.84 -18.43
C ILE A 274 2.68 -8.33 -19.63
N LEU A 275 3.70 -9.07 -20.10
CA LEU A 275 4.55 -8.66 -21.23
C LEU A 275 3.77 -8.48 -22.54
N THR A 276 2.70 -9.25 -22.74
CA THR A 276 1.84 -9.15 -23.93
C THR A 276 0.66 -8.19 -23.76
N SER A 277 0.55 -7.48 -22.63
CA SER A 277 -0.55 -6.53 -22.39
C SER A 277 -0.38 -5.25 -23.22
N ARG A 278 -1.47 -4.51 -23.44
CA ARG A 278 -1.47 -3.26 -24.23
C ARG A 278 -0.89 -2.07 -23.48
N TYR A 279 -0.83 -2.12 -22.14
CA TYR A 279 -0.37 -1.04 -21.27
C TYR A 279 -1.15 0.28 -21.47
N ALA A 280 -2.45 0.17 -21.70
CA ALA A 280 -3.31 1.35 -21.66
C ALA A 280 -3.33 1.91 -20.22
N GLU A 281 -3.51 3.22 -20.07
CA GLU A 281 -3.53 3.87 -18.76
C GLU A 281 -4.52 3.19 -17.79
N GLU A 282 -5.73 2.86 -18.27
CA GLU A 282 -6.75 2.18 -17.47
C GLU A 282 -6.37 0.76 -17.04
N ASP A 283 -5.48 0.08 -17.78
CA ASP A 283 -5.00 -1.26 -17.39
C ASP A 283 -4.22 -1.21 -16.08
N PHE A 284 -3.57 -0.08 -15.76
CA PHE A 284 -2.82 0.12 -14.52
C PHE A 284 -3.71 0.23 -13.28
N LEU A 285 -5.02 0.46 -13.43
CA LEU A 285 -5.92 0.54 -12.29
C LEU A 285 -6.12 -0.84 -11.63
N LYS A 286 -6.38 -1.86 -12.45
CA LYS A 286 -6.82 -3.18 -11.97
C LYS A 286 -6.15 -4.35 -12.69
N SER A 287 -6.20 -4.38 -14.02
CA SER A 287 -5.75 -5.52 -14.83
C SER A 287 -4.28 -5.88 -14.62
N LEU A 288 -3.37 -4.91 -14.81
CA LEU A 288 -1.92 -5.13 -14.67
C LEU A 288 -1.50 -5.45 -13.23
N PRO A 289 -1.92 -4.67 -12.20
CA PRO A 289 -1.62 -4.98 -10.81
C PRO A 289 -2.12 -6.35 -10.36
N GLN A 290 -3.33 -6.76 -10.79
CA GLN A 290 -3.86 -8.08 -10.45
C GLN A 290 -3.02 -9.22 -11.05
N LYS A 291 -2.64 -9.12 -12.32
CA LYS A 291 -1.73 -10.08 -12.96
C LYS A 291 -0.39 -10.15 -12.22
N LEU A 292 0.16 -9.00 -11.82
CA LEU A 292 1.40 -8.91 -11.05
C LEU A 292 1.29 -9.61 -9.70
N ILE A 293 0.20 -9.35 -8.95
CA ILE A 293 -0.04 -9.97 -7.64
C ILE A 293 -0.19 -11.49 -7.77
N ILE A 294 -0.97 -11.98 -8.75
CA ILE A 294 -1.14 -13.42 -8.97
C ILE A 294 0.20 -14.06 -9.37
N GLY A 295 0.96 -13.44 -10.27
CA GLY A 295 2.28 -13.92 -10.68
C GLY A 295 3.28 -14.00 -9.53
N LEU A 296 3.36 -12.96 -8.69
CA LEU A 296 4.23 -12.95 -7.51
C LEU A 296 3.77 -13.95 -6.45
N SER A 297 2.47 -14.03 -6.17
CA SER A 297 1.94 -14.97 -5.16
C SER A 297 2.22 -16.42 -5.52
N THR A 298 2.02 -16.79 -6.79
CA THR A 298 2.32 -18.13 -7.29
C THR A 298 3.82 -18.41 -7.35
N LEU A 299 4.66 -17.40 -7.60
CA LEU A 299 6.12 -17.53 -7.51
C LEU A 299 6.59 -17.81 -6.08
N PHE A 300 6.08 -17.08 -5.09
CA PHE A 300 6.44 -17.31 -3.69
C PHE A 300 5.97 -18.68 -3.20
N LEU A 301 4.76 -19.10 -3.58
CA LEU A 301 4.28 -20.46 -3.31
C LEU A 301 5.19 -21.52 -3.93
N SER A 302 5.62 -21.32 -5.19
CA SER A 302 6.55 -22.19 -5.90
C SER A 302 7.88 -22.32 -5.18
N MET A 303 8.45 -21.19 -4.73
CA MET A 303 9.70 -21.15 -3.99
C MET A 303 9.59 -21.86 -2.64
N ALA A 304 8.54 -21.59 -1.86
CA ALA A 304 8.33 -22.25 -0.57
C ALA A 304 8.22 -23.78 -0.74
N THR A 305 7.41 -24.22 -1.70
CA THR A 305 7.21 -25.66 -1.96
C THR A 305 8.46 -26.33 -2.52
N MET A 306 9.25 -25.66 -3.37
CA MET A 306 10.57 -26.15 -3.79
C MET A 306 11.50 -26.39 -2.61
N MET A 307 11.55 -25.46 -1.65
CA MET A 307 12.38 -25.64 -0.44
C MET A 307 11.89 -26.80 0.42
N THR A 308 10.57 -27.01 0.53
CA THR A 308 10.02 -28.18 1.24
C THR A 308 10.35 -29.50 0.54
N ALA A 309 10.31 -29.53 -0.79
CA ALA A 309 10.71 -30.70 -1.56
C ALA A 309 12.19 -31.01 -1.32
N TYR A 310 13.07 -30.00 -1.37
CA TYR A 310 14.49 -30.18 -1.08
C TYR A 310 14.74 -30.72 0.34
N ALA A 311 14.10 -30.15 1.36
CA ALA A 311 14.21 -30.63 2.73
C ALA A 311 13.73 -32.08 2.87
N ALA A 312 12.61 -32.43 2.21
CA ALA A 312 12.05 -33.78 2.23
C ALA A 312 12.97 -34.79 1.53
N ALA A 313 13.62 -34.41 0.44
CA ALA A 313 14.63 -35.21 -0.24
C ALA A 313 15.85 -35.47 0.65
N LEU A 314 16.37 -34.44 1.34
CA LEU A 314 17.45 -34.61 2.31
C LEU A 314 17.05 -35.54 3.46
N ALA A 315 15.85 -35.35 4.02
CA ALA A 315 15.34 -36.22 5.09
C ALA A 315 15.22 -37.68 4.64
N ALA A 316 14.86 -37.93 3.37
CA ALA A 316 14.81 -39.26 2.79
C ALA A 316 16.20 -39.89 2.57
N LEU A 317 17.23 -39.07 2.28
CA LEU A 317 18.62 -39.55 2.13
C LEU A 317 19.30 -39.84 3.49
N TYR A 318 19.00 -39.04 4.52
CA TYR A 318 19.63 -39.12 5.86
C TYR A 318 18.88 -40.03 6.85
N THR A 319 18.07 -40.98 6.39
CA THR A 319 17.26 -41.92 7.19
C THR A 319 18.04 -42.86 8.13
N GLN A 320 19.30 -42.57 8.45
CA GLN A 320 20.03 -43.20 9.55
C GLN A 320 20.31 -42.30 10.78
N GLY A 321 19.81 -41.06 10.88
CA GLY A 321 20.10 -40.30 12.12
C GLY A 321 19.38 -38.98 12.45
N LEU A 322 18.56 -38.39 11.58
CA LEU A 322 17.94 -37.09 11.89
C LEU A 322 16.52 -37.23 12.47
N ARG A 323 16.32 -36.76 13.71
CA ARG A 323 15.00 -36.68 14.37
C ARG A 323 14.07 -35.72 13.63
N TRP A 324 12.79 -36.10 13.50
CA TRP A 324 11.69 -35.30 12.93
C TRP A 324 11.58 -33.86 13.48
N SER A 325 12.04 -33.63 14.72
CA SER A 325 12.08 -32.29 15.34
C SER A 325 12.94 -31.29 14.56
N THR A 326 14.00 -31.74 13.88
CA THR A 326 14.88 -30.87 13.09
C THR A 326 14.21 -30.39 11.80
N PHE A 327 13.29 -31.20 11.25
CA PHE A 327 12.51 -30.84 10.04
C PHE A 327 11.51 -29.72 10.32
N SER A 328 10.81 -29.77 11.47
CA SER A 328 9.90 -28.71 11.91
C SER A 328 10.63 -27.38 12.06
N ASN A 329 11.81 -27.37 12.69
CA ASN A 329 12.60 -26.15 12.90
C ASN A 329 13.10 -25.52 11.60
N ILE A 330 13.47 -26.32 10.59
CA ILE A 330 13.89 -25.79 9.27
C ILE A 330 12.69 -25.17 8.55
N PHE A 331 11.52 -25.81 8.63
CA PHE A 331 10.28 -25.30 8.05
C PHE A 331 9.86 -23.96 8.70
N ASP A 332 9.90 -23.88 10.04
CA ASP A 332 9.58 -22.66 10.79
C ASP A 332 10.56 -21.52 10.48
N CYS A 333 11.87 -21.80 10.38
CA CYS A 333 12.86 -20.82 9.97
C CYS A 333 12.65 -20.31 8.54
N LEU A 334 12.29 -21.19 7.60
CA LEU A 334 12.05 -20.80 6.20
C LEU A 334 10.80 -19.95 6.05
N TYR A 335 9.70 -20.31 6.72
CA TYR A 335 8.48 -19.50 6.74
C TYR A 335 8.69 -18.15 7.44
N SER A 336 9.53 -18.10 8.49
CA SER A 336 9.87 -16.84 9.16
C SER A 336 10.71 -15.88 8.30
N CYS A 337 11.44 -16.42 7.32
CA CYS A 337 12.24 -15.65 6.37
C CYS A 337 11.44 -15.19 5.14
N PHE A 338 10.22 -15.68 4.92
CA PHE A 338 9.36 -15.16 3.85
C PHE A 338 8.80 -13.80 4.28
N PRO A 339 9.13 -12.70 3.57
CA PRO A 339 8.50 -11.42 3.81
C PRO A 339 7.08 -11.48 3.22
N PHE A 340 6.13 -12.05 3.96
CA PHE A 340 4.72 -11.76 3.71
C PHE A 340 4.45 -10.31 4.15
N ARG A 341 4.89 -9.37 3.32
CA ARG A 341 4.45 -7.97 3.39
C ARG A 341 3.91 -7.54 2.03
N PHE A 342 2.97 -8.32 1.51
CA PHE A 342 2.01 -7.79 0.54
C PHE A 342 0.90 -7.07 1.31
N THR A 343 0.94 -5.74 1.22
CA THR A 343 -0.19 -4.82 1.40
C THR A 343 -1.03 -4.98 2.69
N THR A 344 -0.58 -4.33 3.75
CA THR A 344 -1.49 -3.39 4.43
C THR A 344 -0.95 -2.01 4.12
N ILE A 345 -1.71 -1.25 3.34
CA ILE A 345 -1.65 0.20 3.29
C ILE A 345 -1.81 0.67 4.73
N SER A 346 -0.70 0.82 5.44
CA SER A 346 -0.67 1.60 6.67
C SER A 346 -0.81 3.03 6.20
N SER A 347 -1.95 3.65 6.48
CA SER A 347 -2.05 5.09 6.56
C SER A 347 -0.85 5.60 7.36
N PRO A 348 0.06 6.40 6.77
CA PRO A 348 0.89 7.24 7.60
C PRO A 348 -0.07 8.22 8.26
N SER A 349 -0.04 8.25 9.58
CA SER A 349 -0.60 9.30 10.43
C SER A 349 -0.45 10.68 9.82
#